data_AF-A0A2R5ESR4-F1
#
_entry.id   AF-A0A2R5ESR4-F1
#
_cell.length_a   1.000
_cell.length_b   1.000
_cell.length_c   1.000
_cell.angle_alpha   90.00
_cell.angle_beta   90.00
_cell.angle_gamma   90.00
#
_symmetry.space_group_name_H-M   'P 1'
#
loop_
_entity.id
_entity.type
_entity.pdbx_description
1 polymer ?
#
loop_
_entity_poly.entity_id
_entity_poly.type
_entity_poly.pdbx_seq_one_letter_code
_entity_poly.pdbx_strand_id
1 'polypeptide(L)'
;MADPTRREIVLLIASQDRTVSELAAPFDMSLAAISKHIKVLERAGILERSVRGRTHTCRLNAESLSTATDWLRFYERFWNRQFDALERELNNAKKEEH
;
A
#
# COMPACT_ATOMS: atom_id res chain seq x y z
N MET A 1 -2.09 -2.02 -6.71
CA MET A 1 -2.01 -3.20 -5.81
C MET A 1 -3.30 -4.01 -5.88
N ALA A 2 -3.52 -4.73 -7.00
CA ALA A 2 -4.80 -5.40 -7.28
C ALA A 2 -4.94 -6.81 -6.66
N ASP A 3 -3.82 -7.48 -6.37
CA ASP A 3 -3.80 -8.87 -5.92
C ASP A 3 -4.12 -8.99 -4.41
N PRO A 4 -5.13 -9.80 -4.04
CA PRO A 4 -5.55 -9.96 -2.64
C PRO A 4 -4.45 -10.58 -1.77
N THR A 5 -3.71 -11.57 -2.30
CA THR A 5 -2.61 -12.23 -1.59
C THR A 5 -1.52 -11.22 -1.20
N ARG A 6 -1.10 -10.33 -2.12
CA ARG A 6 -0.13 -9.27 -1.80
C ARG A 6 -0.63 -8.31 -0.73
N ARG A 7 -1.92 -7.95 -0.72
CA ARG A 7 -2.49 -7.10 0.35
C ARG A 7 -2.45 -7.81 1.70
N GLU A 8 -2.83 -9.08 1.72
CA GLU A 8 -2.81 -9.88 2.94
C GLU A 8 -1.39 -10.06 3.50
N ILE A 9 -0.40 -10.32 2.62
CA ILE A 9 1.01 -10.36 3.02
C ILE A 9 1.42 -9.05 3.70
N VAL A 10 1.08 -7.89 3.13
CA VAL A 10 1.39 -6.58 3.73
C VAL A 10 0.73 -6.43 5.10
N LEU A 11 -0.53 -6.84 5.25
CA LEU A 11 -1.25 -6.80 6.54
C LEU A 11 -0.58 -7.69 7.60
N LEU A 12 -0.17 -8.90 7.23
CA LEU A 12 0.49 -9.84 8.15
C LEU A 12 1.81 -9.29 8.69
N ILE A 13 2.60 -8.61 7.85
CA ILE A 13 3.90 -8.04 8.22
C ILE A 13 3.74 -6.69 8.94
N ALA A 14 2.59 -6.00 8.79
CA ALA A 14 2.36 -4.70 9.42
C ALA A 14 2.43 -4.73 10.95
N SER A 15 2.05 -5.87 11.54
CA SER A 15 2.11 -6.09 13.00
C SER A 15 3.52 -6.42 13.52
N GLN A 16 4.32 -7.15 12.74
CA GLN A 16 5.64 -7.64 13.12
C GLN A 16 6.37 -8.21 11.90
N ASP A 17 7.69 -8.21 11.95
CA ASP A 17 8.53 -8.90 10.96
C ASP A 17 8.20 -10.40 10.95
N ARG A 18 8.15 -10.99 9.76
CA ARG A 18 7.81 -12.42 9.59
C ARG A 18 8.71 -13.09 8.56
N THR A 19 8.99 -14.35 8.77
CA THR A 19 9.70 -15.19 7.81
C THR A 19 8.84 -15.50 6.59
N VAL A 20 9.48 -15.83 5.46
CA VAL A 20 8.76 -16.28 4.25
C VAL A 20 7.87 -17.48 4.54
N SER A 21 8.30 -18.40 5.42
CA SER A 21 7.51 -19.57 5.81
C SER A 21 6.27 -19.19 6.63
N GLU A 22 6.41 -18.27 7.58
CA GLU A 22 5.27 -17.75 8.35
C GLU A 22 4.29 -16.98 7.47
N LEU A 23 4.78 -16.25 6.46
CA LEU A 23 3.94 -15.58 5.48
C LEU A 23 3.26 -16.55 4.52
N ALA A 24 3.78 -17.76 4.35
CA ALA A 24 3.15 -18.76 3.49
C ALA A 24 2.06 -19.57 4.22
N ALA A 25 2.19 -19.76 5.53
CA ALA A 25 1.30 -20.61 6.33
C ALA A 25 -0.22 -20.34 6.17
N PRO A 26 -0.71 -19.09 6.01
CA PRO A 26 -2.14 -18.82 5.86
C PRO A 26 -2.72 -19.15 4.49
N PHE A 27 -1.89 -19.48 3.50
CA PHE A 27 -2.31 -19.61 2.10
C PHE A 27 -2.23 -21.07 1.64
N ASP A 28 -3.26 -21.53 0.92
CA ASP A 28 -3.25 -22.82 0.23
C ASP A 28 -2.48 -22.71 -1.10
N MET A 29 -1.18 -22.45 -1.01
CA MET A 29 -0.28 -22.40 -2.16
C MET A 29 1.17 -22.74 -1.78
N SER A 30 1.99 -23.02 -2.79
CA SER A 30 3.39 -23.37 -2.56
C SER A 30 4.24 -22.18 -2.06
N LEU A 31 5.33 -22.48 -1.35
CA LEU A 31 6.35 -21.50 -0.96
C LEU A 31 6.91 -20.72 -2.16
N ALA A 32 7.02 -21.36 -3.32
CA ALA A 32 7.47 -20.72 -4.55
C ALA A 32 6.46 -19.66 -5.05
N ALA A 33 5.16 -19.96 -4.95
CA ALA A 33 4.10 -19.01 -5.30
C ALA A 33 4.15 -17.78 -4.37
N ILE A 34 4.16 -17.98 -3.05
CA ILE A 34 4.26 -16.88 -2.07
C ILE A 34 5.55 -16.08 -2.28
N SER A 35 6.68 -16.74 -2.50
CA SER A 35 7.96 -16.07 -2.75
C SER A 35 7.90 -15.12 -3.96
N LYS A 36 7.11 -15.45 -4.99
CA LYS A 36 6.87 -14.57 -6.15
C LYS A 36 6.10 -13.32 -5.75
N HIS A 37 5.06 -13.43 -4.92
CA HIS A 37 4.33 -12.26 -4.39
C HIS A 37 5.26 -11.37 -3.55
N ILE A 38 6.06 -11.96 -2.66
CA ILE A 38 7.03 -11.22 -1.84
C ILE A 38 8.04 -10.50 -2.72
N LYS A 39 8.59 -11.15 -3.76
CA LYS A 39 9.55 -10.52 -4.68
C LYS A 39 8.95 -9.34 -5.45
N VAL A 40 7.65 -9.38 -5.77
CA VAL A 40 6.96 -8.24 -6.38
C VAL A 40 6.83 -7.08 -5.40
N LEU A 41 6.47 -7.35 -4.14
CA LEU A 41 6.36 -6.32 -3.09
C LEU A 41 7.72 -5.69 -2.77
N GLU A 42 8.76 -6.51 -2.73
CA GLU A 42 10.15 -6.09 -2.53
C GLU A 42 10.62 -5.16 -3.66
N ARG A 43 10.37 -5.54 -4.92
CA ARG A 43 10.67 -4.69 -6.09
C ARG A 43 9.88 -3.38 -6.12
N ALA A 44 8.70 -3.37 -5.51
CA ALA A 44 7.87 -2.19 -5.39
C ALA A 44 8.27 -1.31 -4.19
N GLY A 45 9.28 -1.72 -3.41
CA GLY A 45 9.73 -0.99 -2.22
C GLY A 45 8.79 -1.10 -1.02
N ILE A 46 7.76 -1.94 -1.06
CA ILE A 46 6.77 -2.04 0.03
C ILE A 46 7.33 -2.77 1.25
N LEU A 47 8.21 -3.74 1.00
CA LEU A 47 8.86 -4.52 2.04
C LEU A 47 10.34 -4.71 1.71
N GLU A 48 11.10 -5.06 2.73
CA GLU A 48 12.49 -5.47 2.64
C GLU A 48 12.64 -6.91 3.11
N ARG A 49 13.61 -7.61 2.53
CA ARG A 49 13.97 -8.98 2.90
C ARG A 49 15.39 -9.01 3.42
N SER A 50 15.57 -9.56 4.61
CA SER A 50 16.89 -9.88 5.17
C SER A 50 17.09 -11.40 5.20
N VAL A 51 18.33 -11.83 4.97
CA VAL A 51 18.69 -13.26 4.97
C VAL A 51 19.64 -13.54 6.12
N ARG A 52 19.25 -14.47 7.00
CA ARG A 52 20.10 -14.97 8.09
C ARG A 52 20.17 -16.49 7.98
N GLY A 53 21.28 -16.98 7.43
CA GLY A 53 21.44 -18.40 7.11
C GLY A 53 20.39 -18.87 6.11
N ARG A 54 19.54 -19.82 6.51
CA ARG A 54 18.43 -20.35 5.69
C ARG A 54 17.11 -19.60 5.89
N THR A 55 17.07 -18.65 6.81
CA THR A 55 15.84 -17.92 7.16
C THR A 55 15.80 -16.59 6.41
N HIS A 56 14.71 -16.37 5.69
CA HIS A 56 14.42 -15.11 5.00
C HIS A 56 13.34 -14.38 5.79
N THR A 57 13.69 -13.25 6.40
CA THR A 57 12.77 -12.43 7.19
C THR A 57 12.35 -11.21 6.38
N CYS A 58 11.05 -10.96 6.32
CA CYS A 58 10.42 -9.84 5.65
C CYS A 58 9.92 -8.81 6.66
N ARG A 59 10.13 -7.53 6.34
CA ARG A 59 9.72 -6.37 7.13
C ARG A 59 9.12 -5.31 6.22
N LEU A 60 8.14 -4.53 6.69
CA LEU A 60 7.67 -3.38 5.94
C LEU A 60 8.73 -2.30 5.82
N ASN A 61 8.85 -1.71 4.62
CA ASN A 61 9.65 -0.53 4.42
C ASN A 61 8.80 0.70 4.80
N ALA A 62 9.06 1.23 6.00
CA ALA A 62 8.32 2.36 6.54
C ALA A 62 8.54 3.65 5.73
N GLU A 63 9.73 3.83 5.17
CA GLU A 63 10.09 5.02 4.38
C GLU A 63 9.26 5.10 3.09
N SER A 64 9.21 4.01 2.33
CA SER A 64 8.43 3.92 1.09
C SER A 64 6.94 4.15 1.34
N LEU A 65 6.40 3.58 2.43
CA LEU A 65 5.00 3.79 2.83
C LEU A 65 4.73 5.23 3.27
N SER A 66 5.69 5.88 3.95
CA SER A 66 5.58 7.30 4.31
C SER A 66 5.54 8.17 3.05
N THR A 67 6.48 7.96 2.10
CA THR A 67 6.51 8.71 0.85
C THR A 67 5.20 8.55 0.05
N ALA A 68 4.67 7.34 -0.02
CA ALA A 68 3.37 7.09 -0.67
C ALA A 68 2.23 7.82 0.04
N THR A 69 2.24 7.84 1.38
CA THR A 69 1.23 8.56 2.17
C THR A 69 1.31 10.07 1.95
N ASP A 70 2.51 10.64 1.91
CA ASP A 70 2.71 12.06 1.67
C ASP A 70 2.23 12.47 0.27
N TRP A 71 2.50 11.64 -0.73
CA TRP A 71 2.00 11.83 -2.09
C TRP A 71 0.46 11.78 -2.13
N LEU A 72 -0.17 10.83 -1.45
CA LEU A 72 -1.63 10.76 -1.34
C LEU A 72 -2.22 12.00 -0.66
N ARG A 73 -1.63 12.48 0.43
CA ARG A 73 -2.07 13.72 1.11
C ARG A 73 -1.93 14.95 0.22
N PHE A 74 -0.86 15.02 -0.58
CA PHE A 74 -0.68 16.10 -1.55
C PHE A 74 -1.84 16.13 -2.56
N TYR A 75 -2.19 14.97 -3.12
CA TYR A 75 -3.30 14.87 -4.07
C TYR A 75 -4.65 15.13 -3.42
N GLU A 76 -4.90 14.63 -2.21
CA GLU A 76 -6.13 14.91 -1.45
C GLU A 76 -6.37 16.44 -1.33
N ARG A 77 -5.34 17.19 -0.95
CA ARG A 77 -5.40 18.65 -0.88
C ARG A 77 -5.65 19.30 -2.23
N PHE A 78 -5.03 18.78 -3.29
CA PHE A 78 -5.23 19.29 -4.64
C PHE A 78 -6.68 19.12 -5.08
N TRP A 79 -7.25 17.92 -4.93
CA TRP A 79 -8.64 17.64 -5.32
C TRP A 79 -9.64 18.43 -4.49
N ASN A 80 -9.45 18.55 -3.17
CA ASN A 80 -10.34 19.33 -2.32
C ASN A 80 -10.44 20.79 -2.79
N ARG A 81 -9.32 21.42 -3.15
CA ARG A 81 -9.35 22.80 -3.69
C ARG A 81 -10.14 22.91 -4.99
N GLN A 82 -10.02 21.92 -5.88
CA GLN A 82 -10.75 21.90 -7.14
C GLN A 82 -12.27 21.73 -6.90
N PHE A 83 -12.64 20.87 -5.95
CA PHE A 83 -14.04 20.69 -5.55
C PHE A 83 -14.60 21.95 -4.88
N ASP A 84 -13.86 22.61 -4.00
CA ASP A 84 -14.28 23.87 -3.37
C ASP A 84 -14.48 25.00 -4.40
N ALA A 85 -13.69 25.01 -5.48
CA ALA A 85 -13.84 25.97 -6.57
C ALA A 85 -15.11 25.69 -7.39
N LEU A 86 -15.35 24.41 -7.72
CA LEU A 86 -16.56 23.99 -8.42
C LEU A 86 -17.83 24.27 -7.61
N GLU A 87 -17.81 24.00 -6.30
CA GLU A 87 -18.94 24.25 -5.41
C GLU A 87 -19.29 25.75 -5.33
N ARG A 88 -18.29 26.63 -5.37
CA ARG A 88 -18.50 28.09 -5.43
C ARG A 88 -19.24 28.51 -6.71
N GLU A 89 -18.82 28.02 -7.87
CA GLU A 89 -19.47 28.35 -9.14
C GLU A 89 -20.92 27.83 -9.21
N LEU A 90 -21.15 26.60 -8.77
CA LEU A 90 -22.51 26.03 -8.67
C LEU A 90 -23.42 26.86 -7.76
N ASN A 91 -22.89 27.35 -6.63
CA ASN A 91 -23.65 28.18 -5.71
C ASN A 91 -23.90 29.61 -6.23
N ASN A 92 -22.99 30.14 -7.06
CA ASN A 92 -23.19 31.43 -7.72
C ASN A 92 -24.27 31.32 -8.81
N ALA A 93 -24.19 30.30 -9.67
CA ALA A 93 -25.18 30.05 -10.72
C ALA A 93 -26.60 29.87 -10.14
N LYS A 94 -26.74 29.14 -9.03
CA LYS A 94 -28.04 28.96 -8.34
C LYS A 94 -28.61 30.24 -7.72
N LYS A 95 -27.76 31.23 -7.41
CA LYS A 95 -28.20 32.53 -6.87
C LYS A 95 -28.64 33.51 -7.96
N GLU A 96 -28.20 33.32 -9.20
CA GLU A 96 -28.59 34.17 -10.33
C GLU A 96 -29.92 33.75 -10.97
N GLU A 97 -30.41 32.54 -10.70
CA GLU A 97 -31.72 32.03 -11.15
C GLU A 97 -32.90 32.41 -10.21
N HIS A 98 -32.64 33.09 -9.10
CA HIS A 98 -33.63 33.54 -8.10
C HIS A 98 -33.66 35.06 -7.95
#